data_AF-A0A496VPS9-F1
#
_entry.id   AF-A0A496VPS9-F1
#
_cell.length_a   1.000
_cell.length_b   1.000
_cell.length_c   1.000
_cell.angle_alpha   90.00
_cell.angle_beta   90.00
_cell.angle_gamma   90.00
#
_symmetry.space_group_name_H-M   'P 1'
#
loop_
_entity.id
_entity.type
_entity.pdbx_description
1 polymer ?
#
loop_
_entity_poly.entity_id
_entity_poly.type
_entity_poly.pdbx_seq_one_letter_code
_entity_poly.pdbx_strand_id
1 'polypeptide(L)'
;MNISTKTYHSIVIVILFILTLGLYYQALSGFWRWDDGYIALHVFKHPGFDNFYVPNVWQKFSRAYLTPWIVFSFNLDLTLFGFSATAFYIHQLISLWLVSIATYFLLSLWVSNKWAFLGSLLFLGGTPVITVVEQLMTRHYNDYG
;
A
#
# COMPACT_ATOMS: atom_id res chain seq x y z
N MET A 1 -32.88 11.95 -10.77
CA MET A 1 -32.78 10.48 -10.72
C MET A 1 -32.13 10.12 -9.38
N ASN A 2 -32.87 9.52 -8.44
CA ASN A 2 -32.34 9.24 -7.10
C ASN A 2 -31.47 7.98 -7.17
N ILE A 3 -30.15 8.13 -7.03
CA ILE A 3 -29.21 7.02 -7.07
C ILE A 3 -29.33 6.27 -5.73
N SER A 4 -29.46 4.93 -5.78
CA SER A 4 -29.42 4.10 -4.58
C SER A 4 -28.09 4.27 -3.86
N THR A 5 -28.11 4.27 -2.52
CA THR A 5 -26.90 4.40 -1.69
C THR A 5 -25.83 3.36 -2.08
N LYS A 6 -26.25 2.10 -2.33
CA LYS A 6 -25.35 1.04 -2.80
C LYS A 6 -24.65 1.41 -4.11
N THR A 7 -25.42 1.89 -5.09
CA THR A 7 -24.90 2.32 -6.38
C THR A 7 -23.92 3.49 -6.23
N TYR A 8 -24.19 4.42 -5.30
CA TYR A 8 -23.28 5.51 -5.00
C TYR A 8 -21.92 5.02 -4.48
N HIS A 9 -21.90 4.12 -3.49
CA HIS A 9 -20.65 3.57 -2.96
C HIS A 9 -19.85 2.82 -4.04
N SER A 10 -20.52 2.05 -4.90
CA SER A 10 -19.87 1.37 -6.03
C SER A 10 -19.24 2.35 -7.01
N ILE A 11 -19.93 3.46 -7.34
CA ILE A 11 -19.39 4.52 -8.18
C ILE A 11 -18.13 5.14 -7.54
N VAL A 12 -18.18 5.46 -6.24
CA VAL A 12 -17.02 6.01 -5.53
C VAL A 12 -15.83 5.06 -5.58
N ILE A 13 -16.04 3.77 -5.31
CA ILE A 13 -14.98 2.75 -5.35
C ILE A 13 -14.30 2.69 -6.73
N VAL A 14 -15.10 2.71 -7.80
CA VAL A 14 -14.58 2.70 -9.19
C VAL A 14 -13.85 4.00 -9.51
N ILE A 15 -14.36 5.16 -9.08
CA ILE A 15 -13.67 6.44 -9.29
C ILE A 15 -12.32 6.43 -8.56
N LEU A 16 -12.26 5.98 -7.31
CA LEU A 16 -11.01 5.88 -6.56
C LEU A 16 -10.01 4.92 -7.22
N PHE A 17 -10.49 3.83 -7.82
CA PHE A 17 -9.64 2.92 -8.60
C PHE A 17 -9.04 3.61 -9.82
N ILE A 18 -9.88 4.27 -10.63
CA ILE A 18 -9.46 4.99 -11.84
C ILE A 18 -8.47 6.09 -11.48
N LEU A 19 -8.71 6.85 -10.41
CA LEU A 19 -7.82 7.90 -9.95
C LEU A 19 -6.50 7.36 -9.43
N THR A 20 -6.52 6.25 -8.67
CA THR A 20 -5.29 5.60 -8.20
C THR A 20 -4.42 5.19 -9.39
N LEU A 21 -4.99 4.53 -10.39
CA LEU A 21 -4.25 4.19 -11.61
C LEU A 21 -3.82 5.42 -12.39
N GLY A 22 -4.71 6.39 -12.62
CA GLY A 22 -4.43 7.57 -13.43
C GLY A 22 -3.32 8.45 -12.85
N LEU A 23 -3.29 8.61 -11.53
CA LEU A 23 -2.25 9.41 -10.84
C LEU A 23 -0.92 8.66 -10.73
N TYR A 24 -0.95 7.33 -10.58
CA TYR A 24 0.21 6.56 -10.14
C TYR A 24 0.65 5.44 -11.07
N TYR A 25 0.12 5.36 -12.29
CA TYR A 25 0.51 4.33 -13.26
C TYR A 25 2.02 4.34 -13.54
N GLN A 26 2.66 5.50 -13.48
CA GLN A 26 4.09 5.64 -13.77
C GLN A 26 4.97 4.85 -12.79
N ALA A 27 4.50 4.64 -11.54
CA ALA A 27 5.20 3.83 -10.55
C ALA A 27 5.46 2.40 -11.03
N LEU A 28 4.62 1.86 -11.92
CA LEU A 28 4.80 0.52 -12.52
C LEU A 28 6.11 0.38 -13.31
N SER A 29 6.67 1.52 -13.78
CA SER A 29 7.95 1.57 -14.48
C SER A 29 9.15 1.78 -13.52
N GLY A 30 8.92 1.76 -12.21
CA GLY A 30 9.89 2.20 -11.23
C GLY A 30 11.14 1.33 -11.06
N PHE A 31 11.04 0.04 -11.41
CA PHE A 31 12.07 -0.96 -11.08
C PHE A 31 12.43 -0.93 -9.57
N TRP A 32 13.48 -1.64 -9.16
CA TRP A 32 13.96 -1.62 -7.77
C TRP A 32 14.62 -0.29 -7.45
N ARG A 33 14.16 0.41 -6.41
CA ARG A 33 14.69 1.71 -5.99
C ARG A 33 14.96 1.73 -4.48
N TRP A 34 15.72 2.70 -4.00
CA TRP A 34 16.06 2.87 -2.58
C TRP A 34 16.46 1.54 -1.90
N ASP A 35 15.77 1.17 -0.81
CA ASP A 35 16.07 -0.02 -0.02
C ASP A 35 15.32 -1.28 -0.50
N ASP A 36 14.58 -1.22 -1.62
CA ASP A 36 13.75 -2.34 -2.09
C ASP A 36 14.59 -3.61 -2.33
N GLY A 37 15.79 -3.45 -2.89
CA GLY A 37 16.72 -4.55 -3.12
C GLY A 37 17.24 -5.17 -1.82
N TYR A 38 17.45 -4.36 -0.78
CA TYR A 38 17.86 -4.84 0.54
C TYR A 38 16.75 -5.66 1.19
N ILE A 39 15.50 -5.19 1.12
CA ILE A 39 14.33 -5.91 1.63
C ILE A 39 14.14 -7.23 0.88
N ALA A 40 14.19 -7.20 -0.45
CA ALA A 40 14.03 -8.40 -1.27
C ALA A 40 15.13 -9.44 -0.99
N LEU A 41 16.38 -9.00 -0.81
CA LEU A 41 17.48 -9.89 -0.43
C LEU A 41 17.28 -10.49 0.97
N HIS A 42 16.80 -9.71 1.93
CA HIS A 42 16.51 -10.19 3.27
C HIS A 42 15.41 -11.26 3.25
N VAL A 43 14.32 -11.01 2.54
CA VAL A 43 13.23 -11.99 2.35
C VAL A 43 13.72 -13.26 1.67
N PHE A 44 14.57 -13.14 0.64
CA PHE A 44 15.13 -14.30 -0.04
C PHE A 44 15.97 -15.18 0.90
N LYS A 45 16.67 -14.58 1.86
CA LYS A 45 17.47 -15.30 2.88
C LYS A 45 16.64 -15.83 4.06
N HIS A 46 15.55 -15.15 4.37
CA HIS A 46 14.71 -15.41 5.54
C HIS A 46 13.22 -15.39 5.16
N PRO A 47 12.76 -16.35 4.34
CA PRO A 47 11.37 -16.43 3.91
C PRO A 47 10.47 -16.89 5.06
N GLY A 48 9.17 -16.67 4.90
CA GLY A 48 8.14 -17.13 5.83
C GLY A 48 7.84 -16.10 6.93
N PHE A 49 7.59 -16.60 8.14
CA PHE A 49 7.12 -15.81 9.26
C PHE A 49 8.17 -15.56 10.34
N ASP A 50 9.41 -16.03 10.16
CA ASP A 50 10.48 -15.90 11.16
C ASP A 50 10.73 -14.45 11.58
N ASN A 51 10.48 -13.49 10.68
CA ASN A 51 10.60 -12.06 10.94
C ASN A 51 9.60 -11.53 11.99
N PHE A 52 8.52 -12.26 12.31
CA PHE A 52 7.57 -11.87 13.36
C PHE A 52 8.03 -12.27 14.76
N TYR A 53 8.74 -13.39 14.90
CA TYR A 53 8.93 -14.03 16.22
C TYR A 53 10.34 -14.54 16.50
N VAL A 54 11.27 -14.56 15.54
CA VAL A 54 12.66 -14.98 15.77
C VAL A 54 13.55 -13.74 15.90
N PRO A 55 14.01 -13.38 17.13
CA PRO A 55 14.84 -12.19 17.36
C PRO A 55 16.08 -12.10 16.47
N ASN A 56 16.78 -13.22 16.33
CA ASN A 56 17.99 -13.29 15.50
C ASN A 56 17.70 -12.99 14.02
N VAL A 57 16.49 -13.26 13.53
CA VAL A 57 16.12 -13.04 12.13
C VAL A 57 15.69 -11.59 11.91
N TRP A 58 14.73 -11.08 12.69
CA TRP A 58 14.25 -9.71 12.46
C TRP A 58 15.32 -8.65 12.80
N GLN A 59 16.20 -8.91 13.78
CA GLN A 59 17.32 -8.00 14.10
C GLN A 59 18.39 -7.94 13.01
N LYS A 60 18.46 -8.92 12.09
CA LYS A 60 19.34 -8.85 10.91
C LYS A 60 18.83 -7.86 9.87
N PHE A 61 17.52 -7.67 9.79
CA PHE A 61 16.90 -6.67 8.93
C PHE A 61 17.04 -5.27 9.53
N SER A 62 16.65 -5.11 10.80
CA SER A 62 16.83 -3.87 11.54
C SER A 62 16.98 -4.17 13.02
N ARG A 63 18.09 -3.71 13.61
CA ARG A 63 18.32 -3.85 15.06
C ARG A 63 17.51 -2.83 15.87
N ALA A 64 17.12 -1.73 15.25
CA ALA A 64 16.42 -0.64 15.91
C ALA A 64 14.91 -0.80 15.89
N TYR A 65 14.36 -1.47 14.87
CA TYR A 65 12.92 -1.52 14.63
C TYR A 65 12.46 -2.91 14.21
N LEU A 66 11.34 -3.34 14.80
CA LEU A 66 10.64 -4.55 14.40
C LEU A 66 9.63 -4.18 13.31
N THR A 67 9.93 -4.49 12.05
CA THR A 67 9.07 -4.17 10.89
C THR A 67 8.70 -5.43 10.09
N PRO A 68 8.01 -6.41 10.69
CA PRO A 68 7.77 -7.71 10.05
C PRO A 68 6.80 -7.61 8.88
N TRP A 69 5.90 -6.62 8.88
CA TRP A 69 4.86 -6.47 7.86
C TRP A 69 5.41 -6.13 6.48
N ILE A 70 6.46 -5.31 6.39
CA ILE A 70 7.09 -5.03 5.10
C ILE A 70 7.81 -6.24 4.54
N VAL A 71 8.56 -6.94 5.39
CA VAL A 71 9.25 -8.17 5.00
C VAL A 71 8.23 -9.23 4.56
N PHE A 72 7.11 -9.33 5.28
CA PHE A 72 6.01 -10.21 4.93
C PHE A 72 5.33 -9.83 3.61
N SER A 73 5.07 -8.54 3.38
CA SER A 73 4.50 -8.04 2.12
C SER A 73 5.40 -8.39 0.94
N PHE A 74 6.71 -8.19 1.05
CA PHE A 74 7.68 -8.58 0.03
C PHE A 74 7.75 -10.11 -0.14
N ASN A 75 7.63 -10.88 0.94
CA ASN A 75 7.58 -12.33 0.89
C ASN A 75 6.36 -12.86 0.11
N LEU A 76 5.18 -12.28 0.36
CA LEU A 76 3.98 -12.59 -0.40
C LEU A 76 4.18 -12.29 -1.89
N ASP A 77 4.74 -11.12 -2.21
CA ASP A 77 4.97 -10.72 -3.60
C ASP A 77 5.97 -11.65 -4.31
N LEU A 78 7.09 -12.00 -3.64
CA LEU A 78 8.05 -12.96 -4.19
C LEU A 78 7.43 -14.34 -4.38
N THR A 79 6.59 -14.80 -3.45
CA THR A 79 5.96 -16.12 -3.51
C THR A 79 4.89 -16.21 -4.61
N LEU A 80 4.11 -15.14 -4.81
CA LEU A 80 3.00 -15.12 -5.77
C LEU A 80 3.44 -14.76 -7.19
N PHE A 81 4.40 -13.83 -7.32
CA PHE A 81 4.75 -13.21 -8.60
C PHE A 81 6.23 -13.35 -8.98
N GLY A 82 7.05 -13.94 -8.12
CA GLY A 82 8.49 -14.06 -8.31
C GLY A 82 9.21 -12.71 -8.19
N PHE A 83 10.42 -12.63 -8.74
CA PHE A 83 11.27 -11.44 -8.66
C PHE A 83 10.92 -10.41 -9.75
N SER A 84 9.71 -9.85 -9.68
CA SER A 84 9.20 -8.87 -10.66
C SER A 84 8.87 -7.55 -9.99
N ALA A 85 9.72 -6.52 -10.17
CA ALA A 85 9.49 -5.19 -9.58
C ALA A 85 8.10 -4.62 -9.94
N THR A 86 7.64 -4.80 -11.18
CA THR A 86 6.32 -4.33 -11.62
C THR A 86 5.18 -4.98 -10.84
N ALA A 87 5.28 -6.28 -10.51
CA ALA A 87 4.25 -6.95 -9.71
C ALA A 87 4.16 -6.37 -8.29
N PHE A 88 5.29 -5.97 -7.71
CA PHE A 88 5.32 -5.28 -6.43
C PHE A 88 4.59 -3.95 -6.57
N TYR A 89 4.89 -3.11 -7.56
CA TYR A 89 4.15 -1.85 -7.75
C TYR A 89 2.64 -2.07 -8.02
N ILE A 90 2.24 -3.14 -8.69
CA ILE A 90 0.80 -3.49 -8.82
C ILE A 90 0.18 -3.70 -7.43
N HIS A 91 0.83 -4.49 -6.57
CA HIS A 91 0.36 -4.70 -5.21
C HIS A 91 0.36 -3.38 -4.39
N GLN A 92 1.33 -2.48 -4.62
CA GLN A 92 1.34 -1.15 -4.00
C GLN A 92 0.11 -0.34 -4.40
N LEU A 93 -0.23 -0.30 -5.70
CA LEU A 93 -1.39 0.45 -6.20
C LEU A 93 -2.71 -0.15 -5.72
N ILE A 94 -2.81 -1.48 -5.65
CA ILE A 94 -3.99 -2.16 -5.08
C ILE A 94 -4.12 -1.81 -3.59
N SER A 95 -3.03 -1.84 -2.84
CA SER A 95 -3.02 -1.48 -1.41
C SER A 95 -3.45 -0.02 -1.21
N LEU A 96 -2.92 0.90 -2.01
CA LEU A 96 -3.32 2.31 -1.96
C LEU A 96 -4.81 2.50 -2.26
N TRP A 97 -5.32 1.82 -3.29
CA TRP A 97 -6.74 1.86 -3.63
C TRP A 97 -7.60 1.36 -2.46
N LEU A 98 -7.23 0.23 -1.83
CA LEU A 98 -7.93 -0.28 -0.65
C LEU A 98 -7.89 0.69 0.54
N VAL A 99 -6.75 1.33 0.79
CA VAL A 99 -6.64 2.37 1.83
C VAL A 99 -7.52 3.57 1.50
N SER A 100 -7.60 4.01 0.24
CA SER A 100 -8.49 5.11 -0.16
C SER A 100 -9.98 4.78 0.07
N ILE A 101 -10.37 3.52 -0.17
CA ILE A 101 -11.72 3.01 0.13
C ILE A 101 -11.96 3.00 1.64
N ALA A 102 -11.00 2.48 2.42
CA ALA A 102 -11.08 2.46 3.87
C ALA A 102 -11.23 3.87 4.45
N THR A 103 -10.44 4.84 3.97
CA THR A 103 -10.54 6.26 4.33
C THR A 103 -11.92 6.82 3.99
N TYR A 104 -12.46 6.53 2.81
CA TYR A 104 -13.81 6.95 2.44
C TYR A 104 -14.88 6.39 3.40
N PHE A 105 -14.87 5.09 3.68
CA PHE A 105 -15.85 4.48 4.59
C PHE A 105 -15.68 4.97 6.02
N LEU A 106 -14.45 5.14 6.49
CA LEU A 106 -14.15 5.69 7.81
C LEU A 106 -14.70 7.10 7.96
N LEU A 107 -14.47 7.98 6.98
CA LEU A 107 -15.01 9.34 6.99
C LEU A 107 -16.54 9.36 6.89
N SER A 108 -17.12 8.42 6.15
CA SER A 108 -18.58 8.32 6.00
C SER A 108 -19.31 7.98 7.31
N LEU A 109 -18.58 7.54 8.36
CA LEU A 109 -19.14 7.37 9.72
C LEU A 109 -19.41 8.71 10.42
N TRP A 110 -18.72 9.79 10.01
CA TRP A 110 -18.73 11.07 10.71
C TRP A 110 -19.30 12.22 9.87
N VAL A 111 -19.16 12.14 8.54
CA VAL A 111 -19.60 13.19 7.61
C VAL A 111 -20.44 12.61 6.49
N SER A 112 -21.13 13.48 5.73
CA SER A 112 -21.93 13.01 4.59
C SER A 112 -21.04 12.38 3.51
N ASN A 113 -21.60 11.43 2.75
CA ASN A 113 -20.88 10.70 1.70
C ASN A 113 -20.12 11.60 0.71
N LYS A 114 -20.65 12.80 0.40
CA LYS A 114 -19.98 13.78 -0.47
C LYS A 114 -18.68 14.30 0.15
N TRP A 115 -18.71 14.63 1.44
CA TRP A 115 -17.53 15.11 2.18
C TRP A 115 -16.53 13.98 2.44
N ALA A 116 -17.02 12.77 2.71
CA ALA A 116 -16.16 11.60 2.83
C ALA A 116 -15.41 11.32 1.54
N PHE A 117 -16.09 11.44 0.38
CA PHE A 117 -15.45 11.31 -0.92
C PHE A 117 -14.41 12.39 -1.18
N LEU A 118 -14.72 13.67 -0.87
CA LEU A 118 -13.73 14.74 -0.98
C LEU A 118 -12.51 14.49 -0.07
N GLY A 119 -12.72 13.99 1.14
CA GLY A 119 -11.62 13.64 2.05
C GLY A 119 -10.74 12.51 1.52
N SER A 120 -11.32 11.47 0.91
CA SER A 120 -10.52 10.40 0.28
C SER A 120 -9.78 10.87 -0.98
N LEU A 121 -10.33 11.83 -1.72
CA LEU A 121 -9.62 12.49 -2.83
C LEU A 121 -8.42 13.31 -2.34
N LEU A 122 -8.61 14.09 -1.27
CA LEU A 122 -7.51 14.87 -0.66
C LEU A 122 -6.42 13.96 -0.12
N PHE A 123 -6.80 12.82 0.49
CA PHE A 123 -5.86 11.78 0.89
C PHE A 123 -5.06 11.27 -0.33
N LEU A 124 -5.74 10.83 -1.40
CA LEU A 124 -5.08 10.32 -2.60
C LEU A 124 -4.17 11.34 -3.27
N GLY A 125 -4.51 12.64 -3.25
CA GLY A 125 -3.70 13.71 -3.85
C GLY A 125 -2.65 14.30 -2.90
N GLY A 126 -2.58 13.84 -1.66
CA GLY A 126 -1.66 14.39 -0.66
C GLY A 126 -0.19 14.11 -1.01
N THR A 127 0.68 15.09 -0.81
CA THR A 127 2.14 14.94 -1.01
C THR A 127 2.74 13.70 -0.35
N PRO A 128 2.34 13.31 0.88
CA PRO A 128 2.84 12.09 1.50
C PRO A 128 2.51 10.84 0.68
N VAL A 129 1.29 10.73 0.16
CA VAL A 129 0.86 9.58 -0.66
C VAL A 129 1.64 9.52 -1.97
N ILE A 130 1.82 10.67 -2.64
CA ILE A 130 2.60 10.75 -3.89
C ILE A 130 4.01 10.19 -3.70
N THR A 131 4.64 10.46 -2.56
CA THR A 131 6.00 10.00 -2.28
C THR A 131 6.02 8.51 -1.91
N VAL A 132 5.07 8.06 -1.06
CA VAL A 132 4.98 6.67 -0.60
C VAL A 132 4.67 5.69 -1.73
N VAL A 133 3.90 6.10 -2.75
CA VAL A 133 3.56 5.21 -3.87
C VAL A 133 4.78 4.83 -4.70
N GLU A 134 5.75 5.74 -4.82
CA GLU A 134 7.00 5.45 -5.51
C GLU A 134 7.94 4.58 -4.65
N GLN A 135 7.78 4.58 -3.32
CA GLN A 135 8.70 3.92 -2.39
C GLN A 135 8.12 2.60 -1.84
N LEU A 136 8.40 1.47 -2.49
CA LEU A 136 7.95 0.14 -2.00
C LEU A 136 8.46 -0.14 -0.57
N MET A 137 9.66 0.35 -0.25
CA MET A 137 10.23 0.30 1.10
C MET A 137 9.37 0.95 2.20
N THR A 138 8.42 1.83 1.88
CA THR A 138 7.63 2.57 2.87
C THR A 138 6.29 1.93 3.21
N ARG A 139 5.99 0.74 2.69
CA ARG A 139 4.75 0.00 2.97
C ARG A 139 4.43 -0.22 4.44
N HIS A 140 5.43 -0.17 5.32
CA HIS A 140 5.27 -0.31 6.76
C HIS A 140 4.91 1.00 7.50
N TYR A 141 4.86 2.16 6.84
CA TYR A 141 4.61 3.44 7.53
C TYR A 141 3.18 3.63 8.05
N ASN A 142 2.31 2.61 7.96
CA ASN A 142 1.07 2.57 8.75
C ASN A 142 1.30 2.25 10.24
N ASP A 143 2.54 1.98 10.66
CA ASP A 143 2.89 1.64 12.04
C ASP A 143 3.44 2.83 12.87
N TYR A 144 3.51 4.04 12.28
CA TYR A 144 4.00 5.23 12.99
C TYR A 144 2.92 6.32 13.07
N GLY A 145 2.19 6.27 14.18
CA GLY A 145 1.38 7.34 14.76
C GLY A 145 1.57 7.33 16.27
#